data_AF-A0A7S2VXI3-F1
#
_entry.id   AF-A0A7S2VXI3-F1
#
_cell.length_a   1.000
_cell.length_b   1.000
_cell.length_c   1.000
_cell.angle_alpha   90.00
_cell.angle_beta   90.00
_cell.angle_gamma   90.00
#
_symmetry.space_group_name_H-M   'P 1'
#
loop_
_entity.id
_entity.type
_entity.pdbx_description
1 polymer ?
#
loop_
_entity_poly.entity_id
_entity_poly.type
_entity_poly.pdbx_seq_one_letter_code
_entity_poly.pdbx_strand_id
1 'polypeptide(L)'
;VRVMPLGKVVRAMKRTALGALKATTHVARAVNPLRALKRTLSTDSSTWLICGLGNPGAKFTRTKHNVGFDVIDEVVSGCGGEYASERKALVAKVTFDATSCVVCKPQTFMNLSGKSVRQLMKAYQIPKERVVIVYDDLDTNLGEMKIKVSGSHGGHNGIRSIIDDATNGSRDFPRVKIGIGRPSDANVPIYEYVLSRFSERGR
;
A
#
# COMPACT_ATOMS: atom_id res chain seq x y z
N VAL A 1 14.82 15.84 10.66
CA VAL A 1 13.52 15.47 11.25
C VAL A 1 13.58 13.97 11.50
N ARG A 2 13.25 13.45 12.69
CA ARG A 2 13.50 12.04 13.01
C ARG A 2 12.44 11.19 12.29
N VAL A 3 12.80 10.63 11.13
CA VAL A 3 12.00 9.63 10.41
C VAL A 3 11.53 8.59 11.43
N MET A 4 10.22 8.31 11.46
CA MET A 4 9.64 7.33 12.38
C MET A 4 10.46 6.02 12.28
N PRO A 5 10.93 5.44 13.41
CA PRO A 5 11.66 4.19 13.35
C PRO A 5 10.81 3.14 12.62
N LEU A 6 11.35 2.55 11.55
CA LEU A 6 10.66 1.63 10.63
C LEU A 6 9.88 0.52 11.36
N GLY A 7 10.43 0.02 12.48
CA GLY A 7 9.75 -0.94 13.35
C GLY A 7 8.44 -0.43 13.99
N LYS A 8 8.20 0.88 14.08
CA LYS A 8 6.92 1.47 14.48
C LYS A 8 5.93 1.54 13.33
N VAL A 9 6.38 1.79 12.09
CA VAL A 9 5.52 1.73 10.87
C VAL A 9 5.05 0.29 10.66
N VAL A 10 5.96 -0.67 10.70
CA VAL A 10 5.63 -2.11 10.61
C VAL A 10 4.73 -2.55 11.78
N ARG A 11 4.99 -2.12 13.02
CA ARG A 11 4.09 -2.40 14.16
C ARG A 11 2.74 -1.68 14.09
N ALA A 12 2.66 -0.52 13.44
CA ALA A 12 1.40 0.20 13.23
C ALA A 12 0.58 -0.44 12.11
N MET A 13 1.23 -0.82 11.00
CA MET A 13 0.64 -1.64 9.95
C MET A 13 0.15 -2.98 10.54
N LYS A 14 0.93 -3.62 11.42
CA LYS A 14 0.48 -4.79 12.21
C LYS A 14 -0.75 -4.46 13.08
N ARG A 15 -0.69 -3.42 13.93
CA ARG A 15 -1.80 -3.08 14.83
C ARG A 15 -3.10 -2.71 14.10
N THR A 16 -3.04 -2.13 12.91
CA THR A 16 -4.23 -1.67 12.18
C THR A 16 -4.70 -2.66 11.12
N ALA A 17 -3.82 -3.37 10.41
CA ALA A 17 -4.20 -4.45 9.48
C ALA A 17 -4.61 -5.73 10.24
N LEU A 18 -3.86 -6.14 11.28
CA LEU A 18 -4.30 -7.23 12.17
C LEU A 18 -5.43 -6.80 13.13
N GLY A 19 -5.53 -5.51 13.45
CA GLY A 19 -6.67 -4.96 14.22
C GLY A 19 -7.99 -5.02 13.45
N ALA A 20 -7.96 -4.66 12.16
CA ALA A 20 -9.10 -4.86 11.25
C ALA A 20 -9.46 -6.36 11.11
N LEU A 21 -8.45 -7.25 11.11
CA LEU A 21 -8.59 -8.72 11.10
C LEU A 21 -9.47 -9.25 12.23
N LYS A 22 -9.39 -8.66 13.44
CA LYS A 22 -10.21 -9.05 14.61
C LYS A 22 -11.63 -8.50 14.58
N ALA A 23 -11.86 -7.37 13.92
CA ALA A 23 -13.20 -6.77 13.82
C ALA A 23 -14.11 -7.51 12.83
N THR A 24 -13.55 -8.15 11.80
CA THR A 24 -14.33 -8.86 10.77
C THR A 24 -14.68 -10.31 11.14
N THR A 25 -14.08 -10.88 12.20
CA THR A 25 -14.33 -12.28 12.60
C THR A 25 -15.67 -12.49 13.33
N HIS A 26 -16.38 -11.43 13.72
CA HIS A 26 -17.64 -11.53 14.46
C HIS A 26 -18.91 -11.64 13.60
N VAL A 27 -18.83 -11.48 12.27
CA VAL A 27 -20.03 -11.52 11.39
C VAL A 27 -20.13 -12.82 10.57
N ALA A 28 -19.07 -13.61 10.45
CA ALA A 28 -19.04 -14.79 9.55
C ALA A 28 -19.24 -16.15 10.25
N ARG A 29 -19.79 -16.18 11.48
CA ARG A 29 -19.92 -17.43 12.26
C ARG A 29 -21.30 -18.11 12.22
N ALA A 30 -22.19 -17.66 11.35
CA ALA A 30 -23.43 -18.36 11.07
C ALA A 30 -23.46 -18.77 9.59
N VAL A 31 -23.22 -20.07 9.32
CA VAL A 31 -23.92 -20.93 8.33
C VAL A 31 -23.08 -22.21 8.15
N ASN A 32 -23.59 -23.27 8.80
CA ASN A 32 -23.48 -24.73 8.62
C ASN A 32 -22.19 -25.40 8.06
N PRO A 33 -21.64 -26.43 8.73
CA PRO A 33 -20.53 -27.24 8.23
C PRO A 33 -21.05 -28.36 7.30
N LEU A 34 -20.16 -28.89 6.46
CA LEU A 34 -20.36 -30.07 5.60
C LEU A 34 -21.12 -29.86 4.27
N ARG A 35 -20.44 -29.28 3.28
CA ARG A 35 -20.57 -29.79 1.89
C ARG A 35 -19.41 -29.33 1.01
N ALA A 36 -18.93 -30.26 0.19
CA ALA A 36 -17.96 -30.14 -0.90
C ALA A 36 -16.46 -30.36 -0.55
N LEU A 37 -16.12 -31.64 -0.62
CA LEU A 37 -14.82 -32.28 -0.71
C LEU A 37 -13.99 -31.80 -1.94
N LYS A 38 -12.67 -31.69 -1.74
CA LYS A 38 -11.56 -31.76 -2.72
C LYS A 38 -11.72 -31.02 -4.05
N ARG A 39 -11.02 -29.88 -4.16
CA ARG A 39 -10.25 -29.56 -5.36
C ARG A 39 -9.08 -28.66 -4.97
N THR A 40 -7.87 -29.15 -5.23
CA THR A 40 -6.61 -28.45 -5.49
C THR A 40 -6.58 -26.95 -5.17
N LEU A 41 -5.60 -26.53 -4.35
CA LEU A 41 -5.12 -25.16 -4.03
C LEU A 41 -5.14 -24.89 -2.51
N SER A 42 -4.05 -25.20 -1.81
CA SER A 42 -3.77 -24.56 -0.53
C SER A 42 -3.15 -23.17 -0.79
N THR A 43 -3.93 -22.25 -1.34
CA THR A 43 -3.66 -20.82 -1.17
C THR A 43 -4.21 -20.44 0.18
N ASP A 44 -3.31 -20.20 1.14
CA ASP A 44 -3.65 -19.76 2.48
C ASP A 44 -4.49 -18.47 2.37
N SER A 45 -5.78 -18.59 2.74
CA SER A 45 -6.79 -17.54 2.66
C SER A 45 -6.59 -16.48 3.76
N SER A 46 -5.33 -16.18 4.07
CA SER A 46 -4.84 -15.23 5.06
C SER A 46 -3.87 -14.19 4.46
N THR A 47 -3.52 -14.33 3.17
CA THR A 47 -2.51 -13.48 2.51
C THR A 47 -2.96 -12.03 2.34
N TRP A 48 -2.07 -11.09 2.64
CA TRP A 48 -2.26 -9.65 2.44
C TRP A 48 -1.50 -9.13 1.23
N LEU A 49 -2.02 -8.09 0.59
CA LEU A 49 -1.31 -7.32 -0.43
C LEU A 49 -0.92 -5.95 0.15
N ILE A 50 0.37 -5.65 0.17
CA ILE A 50 0.90 -4.34 0.60
C ILE A 50 1.50 -3.67 -0.63
N CYS A 51 0.90 -2.58 -1.08
CA CYS A 51 1.30 -1.87 -2.28
C CYS A 51 1.85 -0.49 -1.92
N GLY A 52 3.10 -0.22 -2.29
CA GLY A 52 3.68 1.13 -2.25
C GLY A 52 3.42 1.82 -3.58
N LEU A 53 2.89 3.04 -3.57
CA LEU A 53 2.69 3.84 -4.78
C LEU A 53 3.94 4.66 -5.13
N GLY A 54 4.16 4.85 -6.42
CA GLY A 54 5.29 5.58 -6.98
C GLY A 54 5.30 5.52 -8.51
N ASN A 55 6.20 6.26 -9.14
CA ASN A 55 6.48 6.18 -10.56
C ASN A 55 7.78 5.40 -10.84
N PRO A 56 7.83 4.56 -11.89
CA PRO A 56 9.03 3.83 -12.28
C PRO A 56 10.04 4.73 -13.02
N GLY A 57 11.33 4.44 -12.84
CA GLY A 57 12.44 5.10 -13.53
C GLY A 57 13.23 6.06 -12.64
N ALA A 58 14.54 6.16 -12.92
CA ALA A 58 15.52 6.86 -12.08
C ALA A 58 15.17 8.33 -11.78
N LYS A 59 14.49 9.02 -12.71
CA LYS A 59 14.09 10.41 -12.51
C LYS A 59 13.13 10.63 -11.34
N PHE A 60 12.35 9.61 -10.97
CA PHE A 60 11.38 9.68 -9.87
C PHE A 60 11.92 9.15 -8.53
N THR A 61 13.12 8.56 -8.52
CA THR A 61 13.75 8.06 -7.30
C THR A 61 13.87 9.18 -6.26
N ARG A 62 13.40 8.89 -5.04
CA ARG A 62 13.36 9.80 -3.88
C ARG A 62 12.59 11.10 -4.10
N THR A 63 11.65 11.11 -5.05
CA THR A 63 10.64 12.18 -5.13
C THR A 63 9.58 11.95 -4.05
N LYS A 64 8.89 13.00 -3.61
CA LYS A 64 7.84 12.88 -2.58
C LYS A 64 6.78 11.87 -3.00
N HIS A 65 6.42 11.84 -4.28
CA HIS A 65 5.44 10.92 -4.85
C HIS A 65 5.89 9.45 -4.90
N ASN A 66 7.17 9.18 -4.64
CA ASN A 66 7.73 7.84 -4.58
C ASN A 66 7.97 7.34 -3.14
N VAL A 67 7.55 8.10 -2.12
CA VAL A 67 7.72 7.69 -0.71
C VAL A 67 7.05 6.35 -0.41
N GLY A 68 5.98 6.00 -1.14
CA GLY A 68 5.34 4.69 -1.04
C GLY A 68 6.29 3.55 -1.44
N PHE A 69 7.06 3.72 -2.53
CA PHE A 69 8.11 2.77 -2.92
C PHE A 69 9.23 2.70 -1.88
N ASP A 70 9.72 3.86 -1.42
CA ASP A 70 10.81 3.93 -0.44
C ASP A 70 10.43 3.20 0.85
N VAL A 71 9.20 3.37 1.34
CA VAL A 71 8.71 2.68 2.55
C VAL A 71 8.66 1.16 2.34
N ILE A 72 8.17 0.68 1.20
CA ILE A 72 8.04 -0.77 1.02
C ILE A 72 9.37 -1.46 0.69
N ASP A 73 10.35 -0.74 0.14
CA ASP A 73 11.71 -1.25 -0.04
C ASP A 73 12.36 -1.55 1.31
N GLU A 74 12.22 -0.64 2.27
CA GLU A 74 12.67 -0.84 3.65
C GLU A 74 11.95 -2.02 4.33
N VAL A 75 10.65 -2.16 4.08
CA VAL A 75 9.84 -3.27 4.60
C VAL A 75 10.32 -4.62 4.06
N VAL A 76 10.57 -4.71 2.75
CA VAL A 76 11.02 -5.96 2.12
C VAL A 76 12.44 -6.31 2.55
N SER A 77 13.35 -5.32 2.57
CA SER A 77 14.72 -5.47 3.04
C SER A 77 14.78 -5.96 4.49
N GLY A 78 13.99 -5.36 5.40
CA GLY A 78 13.90 -5.77 6.80
C GLY A 78 13.33 -7.18 7.03
N CYS A 79 12.70 -7.77 6.00
CA CYS A 79 12.21 -9.15 6.00
C CYS A 79 13.10 -10.11 5.21
N GLY A 80 14.21 -9.66 4.64
CA GLY A 80 15.08 -10.47 3.78
C GLY A 80 14.39 -10.92 2.49
N GLY A 81 13.38 -10.18 2.03
CA GLY A 81 12.68 -10.48 0.79
C GLY A 81 13.40 -9.94 -0.45
N GLU A 82 13.13 -10.55 -1.59
CA GLU A 82 13.65 -10.11 -2.88
C GLU A 82 12.51 -9.84 -3.86
N TYR A 83 12.70 -8.85 -4.73
CA TYR A 83 11.71 -8.48 -5.74
C TYR A 83 11.89 -9.29 -7.03
N ALA A 84 10.79 -9.83 -7.53
CA ALA A 84 10.65 -10.38 -8.87
C ALA A 84 9.64 -9.55 -9.69
N SER A 85 9.84 -9.48 -11.01
CA SER A 85 8.90 -8.80 -11.90
C SER A 85 7.66 -9.65 -12.14
N GLU A 86 6.48 -9.13 -11.82
CA GLU A 86 5.21 -9.83 -12.01
C GLU A 86 4.06 -8.82 -12.22
N ARG A 87 3.15 -9.08 -13.18
CA ARG A 87 1.92 -8.28 -13.41
C ARG A 87 2.15 -6.75 -13.44
N LYS A 88 3.21 -6.33 -14.13
CA LYS A 88 3.65 -4.92 -14.22
C LYS A 88 3.97 -4.30 -12.85
N ALA A 89 4.50 -5.09 -11.93
CA ALA A 89 5.00 -4.66 -10.64
C ALA A 89 6.32 -5.38 -10.33
N LEU A 90 7.09 -4.81 -9.41
CA LEU A 90 8.08 -5.56 -8.64
C LEU A 90 7.37 -6.13 -7.43
N VAL A 91 7.45 -7.44 -7.22
CA VAL A 91 6.72 -8.18 -6.20
C VAL A 91 7.69 -8.97 -5.34
N ALA A 92 7.57 -8.84 -4.02
CA ALA A 92 8.29 -9.65 -3.05
C ALA A 92 7.27 -10.40 -2.18
N LYS A 93 7.59 -11.65 -1.85
CA LYS A 93 6.80 -12.44 -0.88
C LYS A 93 7.57 -12.47 0.42
N VAL A 94 6.92 -12.01 1.49
CA VAL A 94 7.53 -11.90 2.82
C VAL A 94 6.55 -12.36 3.88
N THR A 95 7.06 -12.70 5.05
CA THR A 95 6.25 -13.10 6.20
C THR A 95 6.47 -12.11 7.35
N PHE A 96 5.37 -11.58 7.90
CA PHE A 96 5.39 -10.74 9.10
C PHE A 96 4.71 -11.46 10.25
N ASP A 97 5.43 -11.83 11.31
CA ASP A 97 4.87 -12.53 12.49
C ASP A 97 3.88 -13.64 12.10
N ALA A 98 4.32 -14.58 11.26
CA ALA A 98 3.53 -15.67 10.68
C ALA A 98 2.39 -15.28 9.71
N THR A 99 2.23 -14.00 9.35
CA THR A 99 1.29 -13.56 8.31
C THR A 99 1.99 -13.46 6.95
N SER A 100 1.50 -14.19 5.96
CA SER A 100 1.99 -14.12 4.58
C SER A 100 1.56 -12.82 3.90
N CYS A 101 2.52 -12.12 3.30
CA CYS A 101 2.29 -10.87 2.59
C CYS A 101 2.94 -10.90 1.20
N VAL A 102 2.18 -10.43 0.23
CA VAL A 102 2.68 -10.02 -1.08
C VAL A 102 2.91 -8.52 -1.01
N VAL A 103 4.15 -8.08 -1.19
CA VAL A 103 4.52 -6.66 -1.21
C VAL A 103 4.82 -6.26 -2.65
N CYS A 104 4.29 -5.14 -3.14
CA CYS A 104 4.49 -4.74 -4.52
C CYS A 104 4.72 -3.25 -4.78
N LYS A 105 5.55 -2.95 -5.78
CA LYS A 105 5.75 -1.64 -6.41
C LYS A 105 5.24 -1.69 -7.85
N PRO A 106 4.04 -1.16 -8.17
CA PRO A 106 3.56 -1.07 -9.54
C PRO A 106 4.59 -0.38 -10.44
N GLN A 107 5.08 -1.08 -11.47
CA GLN A 107 5.96 -0.52 -12.50
C GLN A 107 5.14 0.10 -13.63
N THR A 108 4.06 0.79 -13.25
CA THR A 108 3.21 1.60 -14.09
C THR A 108 3.35 3.05 -13.67
N PHE A 109 2.94 4.01 -14.51
CA PHE A 109 2.79 5.38 -14.02
C PHE A 109 1.72 5.45 -12.94
N MET A 110 1.84 6.46 -12.06
CA MET A 110 1.03 6.61 -10.86
C MET A 110 -0.47 6.50 -11.15
N ASN A 111 -0.95 7.16 -12.20
CA ASN A 111 -2.35 7.18 -12.63
C ASN A 111 -2.86 5.84 -13.21
N LEU A 112 -2.00 4.82 -13.31
CA LEU A 112 -2.33 3.48 -13.79
C LEU A 112 -2.06 2.39 -12.75
N SER A 113 -1.71 2.77 -11.52
CA SER A 113 -1.34 1.85 -10.44
C SER A 113 -2.41 0.79 -10.16
N GLY A 114 -3.69 1.17 -10.22
CA GLY A 114 -4.81 0.27 -9.98
C GLY A 114 -4.89 -0.89 -10.98
N LYS A 115 -4.44 -0.69 -12.22
CA LYS A 115 -4.40 -1.77 -13.22
C LYS A 115 -3.40 -2.88 -12.84
N SER A 116 -2.28 -2.53 -12.22
CA SER A 116 -1.32 -3.51 -11.73
C SER A 116 -1.82 -4.18 -10.46
N VAL A 117 -2.31 -3.39 -9.49
CA VAL A 117 -2.87 -3.90 -8.24
C VAL A 117 -4.03 -4.87 -8.48
N ARG A 118 -4.95 -4.55 -9.40
CA ARG A 118 -6.05 -5.44 -9.78
C ARG A 118 -5.57 -6.80 -10.27
N GLN A 119 -4.51 -6.84 -11.07
CA GLN A 119 -3.96 -8.10 -11.58
C GLN A 119 -3.35 -8.94 -10.46
N LEU A 120 -2.65 -8.30 -9.51
CA LEU A 120 -2.10 -8.99 -8.34
C LEU A 120 -3.22 -9.51 -7.42
N MET A 121 -4.24 -8.70 -7.14
CA MET A 121 -5.42 -9.15 -6.38
C MET A 121 -6.06 -10.38 -6.99
N LYS A 122 -6.24 -10.41 -8.31
CA LYS A 122 -6.77 -11.57 -9.02
C LYS A 122 -5.84 -12.79 -8.96
N ALA A 123 -4.55 -12.59 -9.22
CA ALA A 123 -3.56 -13.66 -9.25
C ALA A 123 -3.41 -14.36 -7.88
N TYR A 124 -3.43 -13.57 -6.81
CA TYR A 124 -3.27 -14.05 -5.44
C TYR A 124 -4.61 -14.27 -4.70
N GLN A 125 -5.75 -14.06 -5.36
CA GLN A 125 -7.09 -14.19 -4.78
C GLN A 125 -7.30 -13.32 -3.51
N ILE A 126 -6.72 -12.12 -3.51
CA ILE A 126 -6.73 -11.20 -2.36
C ILE A 126 -7.93 -10.25 -2.48
N PRO A 127 -8.85 -10.22 -1.50
CA PRO A 127 -9.97 -9.29 -1.49
C PRO A 127 -9.50 -7.89 -1.06
N LYS A 128 -10.23 -6.83 -1.44
CA LYS A 128 -9.85 -5.42 -1.22
C LYS A 128 -9.62 -5.07 0.25
N GLU A 129 -10.31 -5.74 1.17
CA GLU A 129 -10.19 -5.57 2.62
C GLU A 129 -8.80 -5.94 3.13
N ARG A 130 -8.04 -6.72 2.33
CA ARG A 130 -6.66 -7.13 2.62
C ARG A 130 -5.63 -6.49 1.71
N VAL A 131 -6.01 -5.38 1.07
CA VAL A 131 -5.11 -4.57 0.26
C VAL A 131 -4.77 -3.29 1.02
N VAL A 132 -3.52 -3.17 1.43
CA VAL A 132 -2.99 -1.96 2.08
C VAL A 132 -2.25 -1.13 1.05
N ILE A 133 -2.65 0.13 0.89
CA ILE A 133 -1.98 1.07 -0.01
C ILE A 133 -1.16 2.08 0.79
N VAL A 134 0.14 2.18 0.51
CA VAL A 134 1.09 3.13 1.11
C VAL A 134 1.41 4.23 0.10
N TYR A 135 1.22 5.49 0.47
CA TYR A 135 1.36 6.61 -0.47
C TYR A 135 1.61 7.95 0.23
N ASP A 136 2.04 8.97 -0.52
CA ASP A 136 2.25 10.32 -0.03
C ASP A 136 0.94 11.09 0.20
N ASP A 137 0.93 11.95 1.21
CA ASP A 137 -0.22 12.75 1.56
C ASP A 137 0.14 14.20 1.89
N LEU A 138 -0.50 15.12 1.17
CA LEU A 138 -0.30 16.56 1.33
C LEU A 138 -0.91 17.10 2.63
N ASP A 139 -2.01 16.48 3.09
CA ASP A 139 -2.77 16.94 4.26
C ASP A 139 -2.29 16.34 5.59
N THR A 140 -1.20 15.56 5.54
CA THR A 140 -0.52 15.02 6.71
C THR A 140 0.83 15.70 6.83
N ASN A 141 1.17 16.16 8.04
CA ASN A 141 2.40 16.91 8.27
C ASN A 141 3.63 16.06 7.91
N LEU A 142 4.69 16.72 7.48
CA LEU A 142 5.93 16.05 7.10
C LEU A 142 6.44 15.11 8.21
N GLY A 143 6.64 13.84 7.86
CA GLY A 143 7.15 12.82 8.79
C GLY A 143 6.09 12.18 9.69
N GLU A 144 4.84 12.63 9.63
CA GLU A 144 3.72 11.94 10.26
C GLU A 144 3.19 10.81 9.36
N MET A 145 2.63 9.79 10.01
CA MET A 145 1.93 8.70 9.35
C MET A 145 0.50 8.60 9.89
N LYS A 146 -0.47 8.45 8.99
CA LYS A 146 -1.88 8.21 9.34
C LYS A 146 -2.39 6.95 8.67
N ILE A 147 -3.23 6.20 9.38
CA ILE A 147 -3.89 5.03 8.81
C ILE A 147 -5.38 5.32 8.66
N LYS A 148 -5.94 4.96 7.51
CA LYS A 148 -7.38 5.05 7.22
C LYS A 148 -7.86 3.76 6.58
N VAL A 149 -9.12 3.40 6.81
CA VAL A 149 -9.76 2.21 6.20
C VAL A 149 -10.76 2.58 5.11
N SER A 150 -11.09 3.87 4.96
CA SER A 150 -11.92 4.41 3.89
C SER A 150 -11.62 5.89 3.66
N GLY A 151 -12.07 6.44 2.52
CA GLY A 151 -11.97 7.86 2.18
C GLY A 151 -11.92 8.15 0.68
N SER A 152 -12.05 9.42 0.30
CA SER A 152 -11.85 9.86 -1.09
C SER A 152 -10.37 9.75 -1.51
N HIS A 153 -10.06 9.96 -2.78
CA HIS A 153 -8.67 9.93 -3.25
C HIS A 153 -7.84 11.16 -2.84
N GLY A 154 -8.46 12.22 -2.29
CA GLY A 154 -7.73 13.41 -1.79
C GLY A 154 -6.84 14.08 -2.83
N GLY A 155 -7.28 14.13 -4.09
CA GLY A 155 -6.47 14.63 -5.22
C GLY A 155 -5.34 13.70 -5.69
N HIS A 156 -5.07 12.58 -5.02
CA HIS A 156 -3.96 11.69 -5.38
C HIS A 156 -4.32 10.74 -6.54
N ASN A 157 -3.61 10.86 -7.66
CA ASN A 157 -3.88 10.10 -8.89
C ASN A 157 -3.75 8.57 -8.74
N GLY A 158 -2.78 8.12 -7.95
CA GLY A 158 -2.61 6.69 -7.66
C GLY A 158 -3.81 6.10 -6.93
N ILE A 159 -4.26 6.73 -5.84
CA ILE A 159 -5.46 6.32 -5.10
C ILE A 159 -6.73 6.38 -5.96
N ARG A 160 -6.85 7.39 -6.83
CA ARG A 160 -7.94 7.43 -7.81
C ARG A 160 -7.93 6.16 -8.68
N SER A 161 -6.79 5.81 -9.26
CA SER A 161 -6.65 4.58 -10.06
C SER A 161 -6.90 3.30 -9.24
N ILE A 162 -6.48 3.22 -7.96
CA ILE A 162 -6.82 2.08 -7.10
C ILE A 162 -8.34 1.95 -6.96
N ILE A 163 -9.03 3.05 -6.64
CA ILE A 163 -10.49 3.07 -6.46
C ILE A 163 -11.17 2.61 -7.76
N ASP A 164 -10.80 3.20 -8.89
CA ASP A 164 -11.50 2.97 -10.15
C ASP A 164 -11.19 1.58 -10.72
N ASP A 165 -9.91 1.20 -10.78
CA ASP A 165 -9.46 0.00 -11.51
C ASP A 165 -9.38 -1.26 -10.62
N ALA A 166 -8.99 -1.13 -9.35
CA ALA A 166 -8.67 -2.29 -8.50
C ALA A 166 -9.84 -2.72 -7.60
N THR A 167 -10.58 -1.76 -7.05
CA THR A 167 -11.64 -2.01 -6.07
C THR A 167 -13.06 -1.83 -6.64
N ASN A 168 -13.16 -1.62 -7.96
CA ASN A 168 -14.42 -1.40 -8.68
C ASN A 168 -15.26 -0.25 -8.08
N GLY A 169 -14.63 0.90 -7.84
CA GLY A 169 -15.24 2.11 -7.28
C GLY A 169 -15.33 2.14 -5.75
N SER A 170 -15.00 1.04 -5.07
CA SER A 170 -15.07 1.00 -3.60
C SER A 170 -13.93 1.79 -2.96
N ARG A 171 -14.26 2.56 -1.93
CA ARG A 171 -13.30 3.39 -1.18
C ARG A 171 -12.79 2.70 0.09
N ASP A 172 -13.37 1.57 0.44
CA ASP A 172 -13.21 0.85 1.69
C ASP A 172 -12.06 -0.15 1.59
N PHE A 173 -10.84 0.37 1.70
CA PHE A 173 -9.63 -0.42 1.78
C PHE A 173 -8.59 0.30 2.66
N PRO A 174 -7.76 -0.45 3.39
CA PRO A 174 -6.70 0.10 4.22
C PRO A 174 -5.69 0.97 3.46
N ARG A 175 -5.31 2.08 4.09
CA ARG A 175 -4.42 3.11 3.55
C ARG A 175 -3.44 3.57 4.62
N VAL A 176 -2.17 3.63 4.27
CA VAL A 176 -1.12 4.25 5.06
C VAL A 176 -0.69 5.52 4.34
N LYS A 177 -1.06 6.65 4.92
CA LYS A 177 -0.73 8.00 4.43
C LYS A 177 0.61 8.39 5.04
N ILE A 178 1.57 8.73 4.20
CA ILE A 178 2.87 9.28 4.60
C ILE A 178 2.85 10.78 4.36
N GLY A 179 2.92 11.56 5.42
CA GLY A 179 2.84 13.01 5.35
C GLY A 179 4.04 13.60 4.62
N ILE A 180 3.75 14.30 3.54
CA ILE A 180 4.72 15.12 2.82
C ILE A 180 4.49 16.62 3.05
N GLY A 181 3.37 16.98 3.68
CA GLY A 181 2.93 18.35 3.87
C GLY A 181 2.54 19.04 2.56
N ARG A 182 2.11 20.30 2.67
CA ARG A 182 1.87 21.19 1.52
C ARG A 182 3.12 22.02 1.23
N PRO A 183 3.30 22.49 -0.02
CA PRO A 183 4.34 23.47 -0.30
C PRO A 183 4.13 24.71 0.59
N SER A 184 5.23 25.25 1.12
CA SER A 184 5.19 26.46 1.95
C SER A 184 4.84 27.70 1.13
N ASP A 185 5.19 27.69 -0.16
CA ASP A 185 4.77 28.68 -1.13
C ASP A 185 3.55 28.16 -1.90
N ALA A 186 2.43 28.88 -1.79
CA ALA A 186 1.17 28.53 -2.42
C ALA A 186 1.22 28.61 -3.97
N ASN A 187 2.21 29.31 -4.53
CA ASN A 187 2.38 29.43 -5.98
C ASN A 187 2.99 28.18 -6.61
N VAL A 188 3.61 27.29 -5.82
CA VAL A 188 4.21 26.05 -6.33
C VAL A 188 3.10 25.09 -6.76
N PRO A 189 3.03 24.69 -8.03
CA PRO A 189 2.04 23.73 -8.48
C PRO A 189 2.20 22.39 -7.77
N ILE A 190 1.09 21.78 -7.35
CA ILE A 190 1.11 20.52 -6.59
C ILE A 190 1.79 19.39 -7.37
N TYR A 191 1.59 19.31 -8.69
CA TYR A 191 2.21 18.28 -9.52
C TYR A 191 3.75 18.40 -9.54
N GLU A 192 4.27 19.62 -9.52
CA GLU A 192 5.70 19.87 -9.43
C GLU A 192 6.21 19.55 -8.02
N TYR A 193 5.47 19.95 -7.00
CA TYR A 193 5.80 19.69 -5.60
C TYR A 193 5.95 18.19 -5.32
N VAL A 194 4.99 17.35 -5.74
CA VAL A 194 5.08 15.90 -5.49
C VAL A 194 6.20 15.23 -6.28
N LEU A 195 6.57 15.76 -7.46
CA LEU A 195 7.69 15.28 -8.27
C LEU A 195 9.05 15.82 -7.81
N SER A 196 9.09 16.73 -6.83
CA SER A 196 10.33 17.20 -6.22
C SER A 196 10.82 16.25 -5.11
N ARG A 197 12.10 16.35 -4.74
CA ARG A 197 12.70 15.54 -3.66
C ARG A 197 12.51 16.21 -2.30
N PHE A 198 12.63 15.45 -1.22
CA PHE A 198 12.76 16.03 0.12
C PHE A 198 14.05 16.86 0.21
N SER A 199 14.00 18.01 0.89
CA SER A 199 15.20 18.77 1.24
C SER A 199 16.06 17.94 2.20
N GLU A 200 17.35 18.27 2.34
CA GLU A 200 18.24 17.53 3.24
C GLU A 200 17.72 17.45 4.68
N ARG A 201 17.07 18.51 5.18
CA ARG A 201 16.47 18.54 6.51
C ARG A 201 15.23 17.63 6.66
N GLY A 202 14.57 17.36 5.55
CA GLY A 202 13.36 16.52 5.46
C GLY A 202 13.60 15.09 5.00
N ARG A 203 14.84 14.71 4.65
CA ARG A 203 15.24 13.31 4.43
C ARG A 203 15.34 12.55 5.74
#